data_AF-A0A2P2MRV4-F1
#
_entry.id   AF-A0A2P2MRV4-F1
#
_cell.length_a   1.000
_cell.length_b   1.000
_cell.length_c   1.000
_cell.angle_alpha   90.00
_cell.angle_beta   90.00
_cell.angle_gamma   90.00
#
_symmetry.space_group_name_H-M   'P 1'
#
loop_
_entity.id
_entity.type
_entity.pdbx_description
1 polymer ?
#
loop_
_entity_poly.entity_id
_entity_poly.type
_entity_poly.pdbx_seq_one_letter_code
_entity_poly.pdbx_strand_id
1 'polypeptide(L)'
;MGVWRLKIGEGANNPYLTSTNNFVGRQTWVFEPDGGTPEERDQVEEARQNYFKNRFRVRPCSDLLWQMQFLREKNFRQKIPQVKVRDGEEINYETVTNAIRRSAHYLSATQSSDGFWPADASAPVFYLAPWVIGLYVIGHLNTVFPAEHQKEILRYIYCHQVHTYIPTQLCIHTYTSITIMFLELMQNFIRKCHHVINNPERSIALK
;
A
#
# COMPACT_ATOMS: atom_id res chain seq x y z
N MET A 1 14.32 5.66 -11.77
CA MET A 1 13.20 5.18 -10.92
C MET A 1 12.93 6.26 -9.90
N GLY A 2 11.70 6.75 -9.82
CA GLY A 2 11.30 7.72 -8.80
C GLY A 2 10.95 7.05 -7.48
N VAL A 3 10.55 7.86 -6.49
CA VAL A 3 10.13 7.38 -5.16
C VAL A 3 8.73 7.87 -4.84
N TRP A 4 8.02 7.10 -4.03
CA TRP A 4 6.75 7.52 -3.45
C TRP A 4 7.01 8.27 -2.15
N ARG A 5 6.42 9.45 -2.00
CA ARG A 5 6.43 10.23 -0.76
C ARG A 5 5.05 10.27 -0.15
N LEU A 6 4.99 10.00 1.14
CA LEU A 6 3.83 10.31 1.93
C LEU A 6 3.89 11.79 2.34
N LYS A 7 2.86 12.53 1.97
CA LYS A 7 2.69 13.93 2.33
C LYS A 7 1.57 14.08 3.36
N ILE A 8 1.79 14.96 4.34
CA ILE A 8 0.91 15.18 5.48
C ILE A 8 0.35 16.60 5.44
N GLY A 9 -0.94 16.77 5.73
CA GLY A 9 -1.55 18.08 5.91
C GLY A 9 -1.69 18.95 4.65
N GLU A 10 -1.40 18.42 3.45
CA GLU A 10 -1.51 19.20 2.21
C GLU A 10 -2.97 19.35 1.73
N GLY A 11 -3.35 20.56 1.31
CA GLY A 11 -4.67 20.84 0.74
C GLY A 11 -5.03 22.31 0.54
N ALA A 12 -4.32 23.23 1.22
CA ALA A 12 -4.65 24.66 1.27
C ALA A 12 -4.71 25.38 -0.09
N ASN A 13 -3.96 24.92 -1.09
CA ASN A 13 -3.87 25.57 -2.40
C ASN A 13 -4.82 24.96 -3.44
N ASN A 14 -5.67 24.00 -3.06
CA ASN A 14 -6.59 23.33 -3.98
C ASN A 14 -8.02 23.87 -3.78
N PRO A 15 -8.63 24.54 -4.79
CA PRO A 15 -9.96 25.12 -4.67
C PRO A 15 -11.08 24.07 -4.48
N TYR A 16 -10.78 22.79 -4.76
CA TYR A 16 -11.70 21.67 -4.58
C TYR A 16 -11.56 20.98 -3.20
N LEU A 17 -10.66 21.45 -2.34
CA LEU A 17 -10.47 20.91 -1.00
C LEU A 17 -10.92 21.92 0.05
N THR A 18 -11.84 21.48 0.93
CA THR A 18 -12.27 22.24 2.10
C THR A 18 -11.88 21.50 3.36
N SER A 19 -11.67 22.24 4.45
CA SER A 19 -11.29 21.67 5.73
C SER A 19 -11.76 22.56 6.88
N THR A 20 -12.19 21.92 7.97
CA THR A 20 -12.54 22.58 9.24
C THR A 20 -11.39 22.59 10.25
N ASN A 21 -10.32 21.82 10.00
CA ASN A 21 -9.19 21.63 10.90
C ASN A 21 -7.82 21.84 10.19
N ASN A 22 -7.78 22.69 9.17
CA ASN A 22 -6.56 22.95 8.36
C ASN A 22 -5.86 21.68 7.82
N PHE A 23 -6.62 20.66 7.42
CA PHE A 23 -6.14 19.40 6.84
C PHE A 23 -5.29 18.53 7.77
N VAL A 24 -5.26 18.84 9.06
CA VAL A 24 -4.58 18.02 10.09
C VAL A 24 -5.09 16.58 10.01
N GLY A 25 -4.18 15.61 9.94
CA GLY A 25 -4.51 14.19 9.80
C GLY A 25 -4.61 13.68 8.37
N ARG A 26 -4.61 14.58 7.37
CA ARG A 26 -4.68 14.19 5.95
C ARG A 26 -3.34 13.60 5.51
N GLN A 27 -3.41 12.50 4.78
CA GLN A 27 -2.25 11.85 4.17
C GLN A 27 -2.49 11.64 2.67
N THR A 28 -1.47 11.86 1.83
CA THR A 28 -1.54 11.63 0.38
C THR A 28 -0.20 11.08 -0.11
N TRP A 29 -0.25 10.02 -0.93
CA TRP A 29 0.94 9.50 -1.61
C TRP A 29 1.16 10.27 -2.91
N VAL A 30 2.38 10.77 -3.12
CA VAL A 30 2.80 11.49 -4.33
C VAL A 30 4.03 10.81 -4.90
N PHE A 31 4.04 10.61 -6.22
CA PHE A 31 5.19 10.06 -6.91
C PHE A 31 6.15 11.18 -7.34
N GLU A 32 7.42 11.04 -7.00
CA GLU A 32 8.51 11.95 -7.37
C GLU A 32 9.44 11.24 -8.38
N PRO A 33 9.36 11.54 -9.70
CA PRO A 33 10.12 10.84 -10.74
C PRO A 33 11.65 10.88 -10.53
N ASP A 34 12.14 12.02 -10.07
CA ASP A 34 13.56 12.27 -9.82
C ASP A 34 13.90 12.29 -8.33
N GLY A 35 12.93 11.96 -7.47
CA GLY A 35 13.08 12.00 -6.01
C GLY A 35 13.90 10.83 -5.45
N GLY A 36 14.44 11.05 -4.26
CA GLY A 36 15.16 10.05 -3.47
C GLY A 36 16.58 9.73 -3.96
N THR A 37 17.44 9.33 -3.03
CA THR A 37 18.81 8.92 -3.34
C THR A 37 18.82 7.52 -3.96
N PRO A 38 19.90 7.10 -4.65
CA PRO A 38 20.04 5.73 -5.14
C PRO A 38 19.81 4.68 -4.03
N GLU A 39 20.39 4.90 -2.85
CA GLU A 39 20.28 4.00 -1.72
C GLU A 39 18.84 3.89 -1.21
N GLU A 40 18.11 5.01 -1.20
CA GLU A 40 16.70 5.00 -0.86
C GLU A 40 15.88 4.17 -1.85
N ARG A 41 16.11 4.37 -3.14
CA ARG A 41 15.38 3.67 -4.21
C ARG A 41 15.62 2.17 -4.10
N ASP A 42 16.86 1.77 -3.85
CA ASP A 42 17.25 0.37 -3.67
C ASP A 42 16.58 -0.25 -2.44
N GLN A 43 16.53 0.46 -1.31
CA GLN A 43 15.85 -0.01 -0.10
C GLN A 43 14.34 -0.19 -0.31
N VAL A 44 13.69 0.73 -1.03
CA VAL A 44 12.26 0.63 -1.36
C VAL A 44 12.00 -0.59 -2.25
N GLU A 45 12.85 -0.82 -3.25
CA GLU A 45 12.71 -1.95 -4.15
C GLU A 45 13.00 -3.29 -3.45
N GLU A 46 14.02 -3.34 -2.59
CA GLU A 46 14.28 -4.50 -1.73
C GLU A 46 13.06 -4.83 -0.85
N ALA A 47 12.47 -3.82 -0.22
CA ALA A 47 11.26 -3.98 0.60
C ALA A 47 10.08 -4.54 -0.22
N ARG A 48 9.88 -4.03 -1.45
CA ARG A 48 8.84 -4.53 -2.36
C ARG A 48 9.07 -5.99 -2.75
N GLN A 49 10.29 -6.34 -3.13
CA GLN A 49 10.65 -7.71 -3.51
C GLN A 49 10.51 -8.67 -2.33
N ASN A 50 10.95 -8.26 -1.14
CA ASN A 50 10.80 -9.05 0.07
C ASN A 50 9.33 -9.30 0.40
N TYR A 51 8.50 -8.26 0.32
CA TYR A 51 7.05 -8.40 0.50
C TYR A 51 6.45 -9.36 -0.54
N PHE A 52 6.79 -9.20 -1.82
CA PHE A 52 6.29 -10.07 -2.88
C PHE A 52 6.68 -11.55 -2.67
N LYS A 53 7.94 -11.83 -2.29
CA LYS A 53 8.42 -13.19 -1.97
C LYS A 53 7.65 -13.82 -0.81
N ASN A 54 7.27 -13.01 0.18
CA ASN A 54 6.62 -13.48 1.41
C ASN A 54 5.10 -13.27 1.45
N ARG A 55 4.47 -12.79 0.36
CA ARG A 55 3.07 -12.33 0.33
C ARG A 55 2.02 -13.34 0.81
N PHE A 56 2.32 -14.64 0.76
CA PHE A 56 1.44 -15.71 1.27
C PHE A 56 1.68 -16.07 2.74
N ARG A 57 2.78 -15.58 3.32
CA ARG A 57 3.19 -15.84 4.71
C ARG A 57 2.94 -14.63 5.62
N VAL A 58 2.92 -13.43 5.06
CA VAL A 58 2.67 -12.18 5.79
C VAL A 58 1.26 -11.69 5.56
N ARG A 59 0.68 -11.02 6.56
CA ARG A 59 -0.63 -10.37 6.41
C ARG A 59 -0.50 -9.17 5.46
N PRO A 60 -1.58 -8.84 4.73
CA PRO A 60 -1.66 -7.58 4.01
C PRO A 60 -1.49 -6.38 4.98
N CYS A 61 -1.06 -5.22 4.46
CA CYS A 61 -0.93 -3.95 5.20
C CYS A 61 0.29 -3.84 6.14
N SER A 62 1.50 -4.17 5.69
CA SER A 62 2.71 -4.04 6.53
C SER A 62 3.30 -2.62 6.63
N ASP A 63 2.66 -1.59 6.04
CA ASP A 63 2.94 -0.16 6.27
C ASP A 63 4.42 0.31 6.21
N LEU A 64 5.27 -0.49 5.54
CA LEU A 64 6.72 -0.37 5.68
C LEU A 64 7.30 0.87 4.99
N LEU A 65 6.75 1.27 3.84
CA LEU A 65 7.32 2.33 3.02
C LEU A 65 7.25 3.70 3.73
N TRP A 66 6.12 4.04 4.34
CA TRP A 66 6.01 5.31 5.07
C TRP A 66 6.84 5.30 6.36
N GLN A 67 6.93 4.14 7.03
CA GLN A 67 7.79 4.00 8.21
C GLN A 67 9.26 4.26 7.85
N MET A 68 9.73 3.69 6.74
CA MET A 68 11.09 3.95 6.24
C MET A 68 11.33 5.45 5.98
N GLN A 69 10.36 6.14 5.38
CA GLN A 69 10.45 7.59 5.15
C GLN A 69 10.59 8.35 6.48
N PHE A 70 9.67 8.15 7.43
CA PHE A 70 9.64 8.92 8.67
C PHE A 70 10.85 8.66 9.56
N LEU A 71 11.29 7.40 9.64
CA LEU A 71 12.48 7.05 10.40
C LEU A 71 13.74 7.69 9.79
N ARG A 72 13.82 7.77 8.45
CA ARG A 72 14.95 8.42 7.77
C ARG A 72 14.96 9.93 7.99
N GLU A 73 13.82 10.60 7.82
CA GLU A 73 13.69 12.05 8.03
C GLU A 73 14.10 12.46 9.45
N LYS A 74 13.83 11.61 10.43
CA LYS A 74 14.22 11.83 11.84
C LYS A 74 15.61 11.30 12.20
N ASN A 75 16.36 10.76 11.23
CA ASN A 75 17.64 10.09 11.46
C ASN A 75 17.57 9.03 12.59
N PHE A 76 16.44 8.35 12.71
CA PHE A 76 16.17 7.47 13.82
C PHE A 76 17.04 6.22 13.75
N ARG A 77 17.62 5.85 14.89
CA ARG A 77 18.33 4.58 15.07
C ARG A 77 17.80 3.91 16.33
N GLN A 78 17.30 2.68 16.18
CA GLN A 78 16.83 1.91 17.32
C GLN A 78 18.04 1.44 18.16
N LYS A 79 18.27 2.11 19.28
CA LYS A 79 19.36 1.77 20.21
C LYS A 79 18.96 0.71 21.24
N ILE A 80 17.66 0.53 21.47
CA ILE A 80 17.16 -0.43 22.46
C ILE A 80 17.15 -1.83 21.83
N PRO A 81 17.85 -2.82 22.41
CA PRO A 81 17.93 -4.17 21.89
C PRO A 81 16.55 -4.81 21.70
N GLN A 82 16.40 -5.61 20.66
CA GLN A 82 15.16 -6.35 20.44
C GLN A 82 14.97 -7.38 21.55
N VAL A 83 13.84 -7.29 22.26
CA VAL A 83 13.39 -8.33 23.19
C VAL A 83 12.85 -9.51 22.38
N LYS A 84 13.37 -10.70 22.65
CA LYS A 84 12.90 -11.97 22.06
C LYS A 84 12.49 -12.88 23.22
N VAL A 85 11.24 -13.31 23.22
CA VAL A 85 10.69 -14.24 24.22
C VAL A 85 10.35 -15.53 23.47
N ARG A 86 10.80 -16.68 23.98
CA ARG A 86 10.49 -17.99 23.41
C ARG A 86 9.15 -18.51 23.91
N ASP A 87 8.54 -19.42 23.16
CA ASP A 87 7.33 -20.09 23.61
C ASP A 87 7.60 -20.87 24.90
N GLY A 88 6.79 -20.63 25.93
CA GLY A 88 6.92 -21.24 27.25
C GLY A 88 7.91 -20.55 28.20
N GLU A 89 8.57 -19.47 27.78
CA GLU A 89 9.43 -18.67 28.66
C GLU A 89 8.59 -17.79 29.61
N GLU A 90 8.93 -17.79 30.89
CA GLU A 90 8.24 -16.96 31.89
C GLU A 90 8.57 -15.48 31.69
N ILE A 91 7.54 -14.66 31.44
CA ILE A 91 7.71 -13.23 31.19
C ILE A 91 7.82 -12.49 32.53
N ASN A 92 8.98 -11.88 32.78
CA ASN A 92 9.21 -11.05 33.95
C ASN A 92 9.00 -9.54 33.68
N TYR A 93 8.94 -8.76 34.75
CA TYR A 93 8.69 -7.31 34.70
C TYR A 93 9.73 -6.52 33.88
N GLU A 94 11.00 -6.93 33.94
CA GLU A 94 12.08 -6.27 33.20
C GLU A 94 11.93 -6.48 31.70
N THR A 95 11.59 -7.71 31.28
CA THR A 95 11.35 -8.08 29.88
C THR A 95 10.23 -7.23 29.29
N VAL A 96 9.11 -7.12 30.02
CA VAL A 96 7.97 -6.27 29.63
C VAL A 96 8.38 -4.80 29.53
N THR A 97 9.08 -4.30 30.55
CA THR A 97 9.53 -2.91 30.61
C THR A 97 10.45 -2.56 29.44
N ASN A 98 11.40 -3.42 29.12
CA ASN A 98 12.32 -3.23 28.00
C ASN A 98 11.58 -3.30 26.65
N ALA A 99 10.62 -4.22 26.50
CA ALA A 99 9.80 -4.33 25.30
C ALA A 99 8.94 -3.08 25.08
N ILE A 100 8.23 -2.62 26.12
CA ILE A 100 7.39 -1.42 26.06
C ILE A 100 8.25 -0.18 25.78
N ARG A 101 9.39 -0.01 26.47
CA ARG A 101 10.29 1.13 26.25
C ARG A 101 10.79 1.18 24.81
N ARG A 102 11.18 0.04 24.25
CA ARG A 102 11.59 -0.08 22.84
C ARG A 102 10.45 0.30 21.89
N SER A 103 9.26 -0.22 22.13
CA SER A 103 8.06 0.03 21.31
C SER A 103 7.63 1.50 21.37
N ALA A 104 7.60 2.12 22.55
CA ALA A 104 7.28 3.53 22.73
C ALA A 104 8.29 4.43 21.99
N HIS A 105 9.59 4.11 22.10
CA HIS A 105 10.64 4.84 21.38
C HIS A 105 10.47 4.73 19.85
N TYR A 106 10.11 3.55 19.34
CA TYR A 106 9.83 3.35 17.91
C TYR A 106 8.56 4.08 17.46
N LEU A 107 7.45 3.93 18.19
CA LEU A 107 6.17 4.56 17.86
C LEU A 107 6.27 6.09 17.87
N SER A 108 6.96 6.67 18.85
CA SER A 108 7.21 8.11 18.87
C SER A 108 7.99 8.57 17.62
N ALA A 109 8.96 7.78 17.16
CA ALA A 109 9.70 8.08 15.95
C ALA A 109 8.85 7.94 14.67
N THR A 110 7.79 7.12 14.66
CA THR A 110 6.89 6.98 13.51
C THR A 110 5.68 7.92 13.54
N GLN A 111 5.54 8.79 14.54
CA GLN A 111 4.47 9.78 14.60
C GLN A 111 4.66 10.85 13.51
N SER A 112 3.60 11.25 12.80
CA SER A 112 3.67 12.38 11.85
C SER A 112 3.89 13.72 12.55
N SER A 113 4.21 14.77 11.77
CA SER A 113 4.30 16.15 12.25
C SER A 113 3.02 16.64 12.93
N ASP A 114 1.88 16.12 12.47
CA ASP A 114 0.54 16.50 12.92
C ASP A 114 0.05 15.64 14.09
N GLY A 115 0.91 14.76 14.63
CA GLY A 115 0.63 13.96 15.82
C GLY A 115 -0.10 12.65 15.58
N PHE A 116 -0.55 12.34 14.36
CA PHE A 116 -1.16 11.05 14.03
C PHE A 116 -0.15 10.05 13.47
N TRP A 117 -0.50 8.78 13.42
CA TRP A 117 0.27 7.75 12.71
C TRP A 117 -0.42 7.44 11.39
N PRO A 118 0.29 7.57 10.25
CA PRO A 118 -0.21 7.08 8.99
C PRO A 118 -0.59 5.61 9.10
N ALA A 119 -1.73 5.26 8.53
CA ALA A 119 -2.21 3.89 8.48
C ALA A 119 -2.82 3.64 7.11
N ASP A 120 -2.55 2.46 6.57
CA ASP A 120 -3.34 1.93 5.47
C ASP A 120 -4.66 1.37 6.02
N ALA A 121 -5.72 2.17 5.91
CA ALA A 121 -7.09 1.70 6.12
C ALA A 121 -7.63 1.05 4.83
N SER A 122 -6.88 0.14 4.23
CA SER A 122 -7.30 -0.54 3.02
C SER A 122 -8.49 -1.44 3.32
N ALA A 123 -9.62 -1.09 2.71
CA ALA A 123 -10.79 -1.93 2.67
C ALA A 123 -10.55 -3.10 1.69
N PRO A 124 -11.44 -4.11 1.63
CA PRO A 124 -11.23 -5.21 0.70
C PRO A 124 -11.14 -4.69 -0.74
N VAL A 125 -10.37 -5.38 -1.59
CA VAL A 125 -10.02 -4.99 -2.97
C VAL A 125 -11.23 -4.63 -3.85
N PHE A 126 -12.46 -4.94 -3.43
CA PHE A 126 -13.68 -4.61 -4.14
C PHE A 126 -13.95 -3.11 -4.33
N TYR A 127 -13.31 -2.19 -3.59
CA TYR A 127 -13.49 -0.75 -3.85
C TYR A 127 -12.70 -0.24 -5.06
N LEU A 128 -11.55 -0.86 -5.35
CA LEU A 128 -10.65 -0.41 -6.41
C LEU A 128 -11.23 -0.69 -7.80
N ALA A 129 -11.88 -1.84 -7.94
CA ALA A 129 -12.41 -2.32 -9.19
C ALA A 129 -13.53 -1.43 -9.81
N PRO A 130 -14.60 -1.03 -9.07
CA PRO A 130 -15.62 -0.13 -9.59
C PRO A 130 -15.05 1.26 -9.87
N TRP A 131 -14.07 1.71 -9.09
CA TRP A 131 -13.35 2.97 -9.32
C TRP A 131 -12.64 2.96 -10.67
N VAL A 132 -11.85 1.92 -10.95
CA VAL A 132 -11.13 1.80 -12.22
C VAL A 132 -12.09 1.70 -13.41
N ILE A 133 -13.17 0.93 -13.28
CA ILE A 133 -14.21 0.82 -14.33
C ILE A 133 -14.90 2.17 -14.56
N GLY A 134 -15.35 2.84 -13.49
CA GLY A 134 -16.02 4.13 -13.59
C GLY A 134 -15.15 5.19 -14.25
N LEU A 135 -13.89 5.32 -13.80
CA LEU A 135 -12.91 6.25 -14.37
C LEU A 135 -12.59 5.95 -15.84
N TYR A 136 -12.57 4.67 -16.22
CA TYR A 136 -12.41 4.26 -17.62
C TYR A 136 -13.60 4.68 -18.47
N VAL A 137 -14.83 4.38 -18.02
CA VAL A 137 -16.08 4.70 -18.74
C VAL A 137 -16.21 6.21 -18.97
N ILE A 138 -15.85 7.04 -17.99
CA ILE A 138 -15.91 8.50 -18.14
C ILE A 138 -14.67 9.09 -18.82
N GLY A 139 -13.69 8.28 -19.25
CA GLY A 139 -12.48 8.74 -19.95
C GLY A 139 -11.45 9.48 -19.08
N HIS A 140 -11.51 9.36 -17.75
CA HIS A 140 -10.63 10.07 -16.80
C HIS A 140 -9.57 9.17 -16.15
N LEU A 141 -9.49 7.89 -16.53
CA LEU A 141 -8.58 6.92 -15.91
C LEU A 141 -7.13 7.40 -15.84
N ASN A 142 -6.57 7.88 -16.95
CA ASN A 142 -5.17 8.29 -17.00
C ASN A 142 -4.91 9.65 -16.33
N THR A 143 -5.95 10.48 -16.18
CA THR A 143 -5.87 11.76 -15.48
C THR A 143 -5.85 11.55 -13.97
N VAL A 144 -6.68 10.64 -13.46
CA VAL A 144 -6.78 10.34 -12.02
C VAL A 144 -5.71 9.35 -11.58
N PHE A 145 -5.40 8.34 -12.39
CA PHE A 145 -4.33 7.38 -12.17
C PHE A 145 -3.27 7.49 -13.26
N PRO A 146 -2.26 8.36 -13.08
CA PRO A 146 -1.06 8.37 -13.90
C PRO A 146 -0.36 7.00 -13.92
N ALA A 147 0.54 6.78 -14.89
CA ALA A 147 1.20 5.50 -15.12
C ALA A 147 1.78 4.83 -13.85
N GLU A 148 2.39 5.62 -12.95
CA GLU A 148 2.98 5.09 -11.71
C GLU A 148 1.92 4.62 -10.71
N HIS A 149 0.78 5.31 -10.63
CA HIS A 149 -0.36 4.87 -9.82
C HIS A 149 -0.91 3.54 -10.36
N GLN A 150 -1.02 3.41 -11.69
CA GLN A 150 -1.48 2.17 -12.32
C GLN A 150 -0.52 1.00 -12.04
N LYS A 151 0.81 1.24 -12.07
CA LYS A 151 1.81 0.24 -11.68
C LYS A 151 1.63 -0.21 -10.23
N GLU A 152 1.41 0.71 -9.29
CA GLU A 152 1.16 0.38 -7.88
C GLU A 152 -0.16 -0.33 -7.66
N ILE A 153 -1.23 0.07 -8.36
CA ILE A 153 -2.52 -0.62 -8.35
C ILE A 153 -2.35 -2.08 -8.80
N LEU A 154 -1.65 -2.30 -9.92
CA LEU A 154 -1.36 -3.64 -10.41
C LEU A 154 -0.53 -4.43 -9.41
N ARG A 155 0.55 -3.84 -8.88
CA ARG A 155 1.38 -4.48 -7.85
C ARG A 155 0.55 -4.88 -6.63
N TYR A 156 -0.30 -3.98 -6.13
CA TYR A 156 -1.21 -4.25 -5.03
C TYR A 156 -2.09 -5.46 -5.35
N ILE A 157 -2.73 -5.49 -6.53
CA ILE A 157 -3.58 -6.62 -6.90
C ILE A 157 -2.78 -7.94 -6.97
N TYR A 158 -1.61 -7.96 -7.63
CA TYR A 158 -0.78 -9.16 -7.74
C TYR A 158 -0.29 -9.66 -6.37
N CYS A 159 0.01 -8.74 -5.45
CA CYS A 159 0.38 -9.08 -4.09
C CYS A 159 -0.74 -9.79 -3.31
N HIS A 160 -2.00 -9.43 -3.59
CA HIS A 160 -3.17 -9.92 -2.86
C HIS A 160 -3.94 -11.02 -3.61
N GLN A 161 -3.46 -11.44 -4.79
CA GLN A 161 -4.00 -12.61 -5.49
C GLN A 161 -3.71 -13.87 -4.67
N VAL A 162 -4.77 -14.51 -4.17
CA VAL A 162 -4.66 -15.79 -3.47
C VAL A 162 -4.20 -16.88 -4.44
N HIS A 163 -3.19 -17.64 -4.04
CA HIS A 163 -2.61 -18.71 -4.85
C HIS A 163 -3.22 -20.06 -4.49
N THR A 164 -4.54 -20.22 -4.58
CA THR A 164 -5.15 -21.55 -4.41
C THR A 164 -6.47 -21.69 -5.14
N TYR A 165 -6.50 -22.73 -5.98
CA TYR A 165 -7.67 -23.50 -6.39
C TYR A 165 -8.62 -23.65 -5.20
N ILE A 166 -9.78 -23.01 -5.26
CA ILE A 166 -10.85 -23.26 -4.29
C ILE A 166 -11.41 -24.65 -4.63
N PRO A 167 -11.32 -25.67 -3.77
CA PRO A 167 -12.15 -26.86 -3.95
C PRO A 167 -13.59 -26.37 -3.85
N THR A 168 -14.34 -26.53 -4.93
CA THR A 168 -15.62 -25.90 -5.25
C THR A 168 -16.76 -26.17 -4.25
N GLN A 169 -16.49 -26.76 -3.07
CA GLN A 169 -17.53 -27.30 -2.19
C GLN A 169 -17.81 -26.51 -0.91
N LEU A 170 -17.00 -25.52 -0.52
CA LEU A 170 -17.26 -24.77 0.72
C LEU A 170 -17.55 -23.27 0.54
N CYS A 171 -17.52 -22.74 -0.68
CA CYS A 171 -17.82 -21.32 -0.91
C CYS A 171 -19.27 -21.07 -1.37
N ILE A 172 -20.02 -22.10 -1.76
CA ILE A 172 -21.27 -21.93 -2.53
C ILE A 172 -22.44 -21.34 -1.75
N HIS A 173 -22.44 -21.29 -0.40
CA HIS A 173 -23.69 -20.97 0.31
C HIS A 173 -23.95 -19.52 0.75
N THR A 174 -23.05 -18.54 0.56
CA THR A 174 -23.42 -17.14 0.88
C THR A 174 -22.92 -16.01 -0.03
N TYR A 175 -21.94 -16.18 -0.92
CA TYR A 175 -21.38 -15.02 -1.66
C TYR A 175 -20.86 -15.29 -3.08
N THR A 176 -21.35 -16.30 -3.79
CA THR A 176 -20.64 -16.84 -4.96
C THR A 176 -20.97 -16.23 -6.31
N SER A 177 -22.18 -15.76 -6.60
CA SER A 177 -22.47 -15.32 -7.97
C SER A 177 -21.88 -13.95 -8.33
N ILE A 178 -21.91 -12.98 -7.41
CA ILE A 178 -21.38 -11.63 -7.68
C ILE A 178 -19.85 -11.61 -7.52
N THR A 179 -19.30 -12.23 -6.49
CA THR A 179 -17.85 -12.19 -6.22
C THR A 179 -17.03 -12.96 -7.25
N ILE A 180 -17.52 -14.11 -7.74
CA ILE A 180 -16.83 -14.88 -8.79
C ILE A 180 -16.88 -14.14 -10.13
N MET A 181 -18.07 -13.64 -10.50
CA MET A 181 -18.23 -12.84 -11.73
C MET A 181 -17.34 -11.59 -11.68
N PHE A 182 -17.22 -10.95 -10.51
CA PHE A 182 -16.37 -9.79 -10.30
C PHE A 182 -14.88 -10.13 -10.32
N LEU A 183 -14.46 -11.25 -9.74
CA LEU A 183 -13.07 -11.74 -9.81
C LEU A 183 -12.67 -12.09 -11.24
N GLU A 184 -13.53 -12.75 -12.02
CA GLU A 184 -13.29 -13.06 -13.42
C GLU A 184 -13.24 -11.81 -14.29
N LEU A 185 -14.15 -10.85 -14.06
CA LEU A 185 -14.14 -9.56 -14.75
C LEU A 185 -12.84 -8.80 -14.44
N MET A 186 -12.41 -8.82 -13.18
CA MET A 186 -11.17 -8.19 -12.74
C MET A 186 -9.93 -8.86 -13.30
N GLN A 187 -9.86 -10.18 -13.33
CA GLN A 187 -8.75 -10.90 -13.94
C GLN A 187 -8.66 -10.65 -15.46
N ASN A 188 -9.79 -10.63 -16.15
CA ASN A 188 -9.84 -10.31 -17.59
C ASN A 188 -9.47 -8.85 -17.86
N PHE A 189 -9.90 -7.92 -17.00
CA PHE A 189 -9.53 -6.52 -17.07
C PHE A 189 -8.03 -6.31 -16.83
N ILE A 190 -7.44 -6.93 -15.81
CA ILE A 190 -6.00 -6.86 -15.52
C ILE A 190 -5.18 -7.39 -16.71
N ARG A 191 -5.61 -8.50 -17.33
CA ARG A 191 -4.96 -9.03 -18.55
C ARG A 191 -5.03 -8.04 -19.71
N LYS A 192 -6.17 -7.38 -19.92
CA LYS A 192 -6.32 -6.33 -20.94
C LYS A 192 -5.45 -5.10 -20.65
N CYS A 193 -5.42 -4.62 -19.41
CA CYS A 193 -4.54 -3.52 -19.00
C CYS A 193 -3.07 -3.85 -19.22
N HIS A 194 -2.64 -5.06 -18.83
CA HIS A 194 -1.27 -5.51 -19.05
C HIS A 194 -0.92 -5.59 -20.55
N HIS A 195 -1.86 -6.03 -21.40
CA HIS A 195 -1.66 -6.07 -22.84
C HIS A 195 -1.53 -4.67 -23.47
N VAL A 196 -2.40 -3.73 -23.07
CA VAL A 196 -2.41 -2.34 -23.58
C VAL A 196 -1.18 -1.56 -23.14
N ILE A 197 -0.76 -1.70 -21.88
CA ILE A 197 0.45 -1.04 -21.35
C ILE A 197 1.71 -1.51 -22.08
N ASN A 198 1.78 -2.80 -22.43
CA ASN A 198 2.97 -3.38 -23.05
C ASN A 198 2.98 -3.37 -24.58
N ASN A 199 1.86 -2.98 -25.24
CA ASN A 199 1.76 -2.90 -26.71
C ASN A 199 0.95 -1.67 -27.16
N PRO A 200 1.48 -0.44 -26.96
CA PRO A 200 0.73 0.79 -27.19
C PRO A 200 0.31 0.99 -28.65
N GLU A 201 1.14 0.58 -29.62
CA GLU A 201 0.88 0.77 -31.05
C GLU A 201 -0.27 -0.08 -31.61
N ARG A 202 -0.66 -1.19 -30.93
CA ARG A 202 -1.76 -2.05 -31.39
C ARG A 202 -3.14 -1.62 -30.88
N SER A 203 -3.23 -0.72 -29.89
CA SER A 203 -4.53 -0.30 -29.33
C SER A 203 -5.27 0.74 -30.18
N ILE A 204 -4.58 1.38 -31.14
CA ILE A 204 -5.15 2.40 -32.03
C ILE A 204 -5.99 1.77 -33.16
N ALA A 205 -5.86 0.47 -33.40
CA ALA A 205 -6.54 -0.24 -34.49
C ALA A 205 -7.96 -0.77 -34.17
N LEU A 206 -8.49 -0.50 -32.97
CA LEU A 206 -9.84 -0.90 -32.53
C LEU A 206 -10.64 0.31 -32.03
N LYS A 207 -10.73 1.36 -32.85
CA LYS A 207 -11.83 2.32 -32.79
C LYS A 207 -12.91 1.92 -33.78
#